data_AF-A0A1H5RH66-F1
#
_entry.id   AF-A0A1H5RH66-F1
#
_cell.length_a   1.000
_cell.length_b   1.000
_cell.length_c   1.000
_cell.angle_alpha   90.00
_cell.angle_beta   90.00
_cell.angle_gamma   90.00
#
_symmetry.space_group_name_H-M   'P 1'
#
loop_
_entity.id
_entity.type
_entity.pdbx_description
1 polymer ?
#
loop_
_entity_poly.entity_id
_entity_poly.type
_entity_poly.pdbx_seq_one_letter_code
_entity_poly.pdbx_strand_id
1 'polypeptide(L)'
;MGRRYEDEPVFDGWEKTAPEYLDSPIPRRSYAAQQQLTLELLNLDTFAERLTYLFDHESTYYVLDGEPVTDPDEIARLAADEAPGFRSFVAPATLVARWVQARSGETLTKQALHNFKGGVRANTRPQINDALAEFWRIHHKLLYPNVPAAAFELPHDETDRRAHELMTEFGGLDVNARRIASYLDGAHEADKQQLLKVLERIARTARGTGHGRPS
;
A
#
# COMPACT_ATOMS: atom_id res chain seq x y z
N MET A 1 23.25 -8.28 -30.05
CA MET A 1 21.94 -8.95 -29.95
C MET A 1 21.55 -9.01 -28.49
N GLY A 2 20.86 -7.99 -27.97
CA GLY A 2 20.41 -7.92 -26.57
C GLY A 2 18.99 -8.45 -26.48
N ARG A 3 18.73 -9.41 -25.58
CA ARG A 3 17.40 -10.01 -25.40
C ARG A 3 16.46 -8.99 -24.77
N ARG A 4 15.51 -8.50 -25.56
CA ARG A 4 14.23 -7.95 -25.09
C ARG A 4 13.44 -9.10 -24.50
N TYR A 5 13.27 -9.12 -23.18
CA TYR A 5 12.19 -9.87 -22.55
C TYR A 5 11.08 -8.86 -22.30
N GLU A 6 10.21 -8.69 -23.30
CA GLU A 6 9.31 -7.54 -23.48
C GLU A 6 7.93 -7.70 -22.83
N ASP A 7 7.62 -8.84 -22.21
CA ASP A 7 6.28 -9.05 -21.64
C ASP A 7 6.30 -8.78 -20.14
N GLU A 8 5.82 -7.59 -19.78
CA GLU A 8 5.39 -7.26 -18.42
C GLU A 8 4.43 -8.35 -17.91
N PRO A 9 4.60 -8.86 -16.68
CA PRO A 9 3.74 -9.93 -16.18
C PRO A 9 2.29 -9.46 -16.16
N VAL A 10 1.43 -10.18 -16.87
CA VAL A 10 -0.01 -9.94 -16.85
C VAL A 10 -0.60 -10.71 -15.68
N PHE A 11 -1.16 -9.99 -14.71
CA PHE A 11 -1.87 -10.60 -13.59
C PHE A 11 -3.25 -11.08 -14.04
N ASP A 12 -3.29 -12.21 -14.74
CA ASP A 12 -4.49 -12.78 -15.38
C ASP A 12 -5.58 -13.23 -14.38
N GLY A 13 -5.26 -13.25 -13.08
CA GLY A 13 -6.19 -13.66 -12.01
C GLY A 13 -7.12 -12.57 -11.50
N TRP A 14 -6.77 -11.29 -11.63
CA TRP A 14 -7.47 -10.20 -10.92
C TRP A 14 -8.96 -10.07 -11.27
N GLU A 15 -9.33 -10.35 -12.51
CA GLU A 15 -10.71 -10.26 -12.99
C GLU A 15 -11.61 -11.37 -12.40
N LYS A 16 -11.02 -12.42 -11.85
CA LYS A 16 -11.71 -13.57 -11.23
C LYS A 16 -11.59 -13.59 -9.72
N THR A 17 -10.67 -12.80 -9.16
CA THR A 17 -10.49 -12.66 -7.70
C THR A 17 -11.57 -11.74 -7.15
N ALA A 18 -12.26 -12.16 -6.08
CA ALA A 18 -13.20 -11.28 -5.41
C ALA A 18 -12.45 -10.05 -4.86
N PRO A 19 -13.04 -8.84 -4.92
CA PRO A 19 -12.34 -7.61 -4.56
C PRO A 19 -11.67 -7.61 -3.19
N GLU A 20 -12.27 -8.28 -2.20
CA GLU A 20 -11.76 -8.41 -0.83
C GLU A 20 -10.50 -9.30 -0.70
N TYR A 21 -10.20 -10.11 -1.71
CA TYR A 21 -9.01 -10.95 -1.76
C TYR A 21 -7.94 -10.40 -2.72
N LEU A 22 -8.20 -9.26 -3.35
CA LEU A 22 -7.26 -8.62 -4.25
C LEU A 22 -6.24 -7.82 -3.43
N ASP A 23 -5.00 -8.31 -3.34
CA ASP A 23 -3.92 -7.57 -2.71
C ASP A 23 -3.15 -6.73 -3.73
N SER A 24 -2.54 -5.64 -3.26
CA SER A 24 -1.70 -4.79 -4.09
C SER A 24 -0.37 -5.47 -4.43
N PRO A 25 0.13 -5.37 -5.67
CA PRO A 25 1.47 -5.84 -6.04
C PRO A 25 2.60 -4.94 -5.50
N ILE A 26 2.28 -3.74 -5.02
CA ILE A 26 3.28 -2.83 -4.44
C ILE A 26 3.81 -3.44 -3.14
N PRO A 27 5.13 -3.42 -2.88
CA PRO A 27 5.68 -3.92 -1.63
C PRO A 27 5.11 -3.23 -0.40
N ARG A 28 5.07 -3.96 0.72
CA ARG A 28 4.81 -3.35 2.02
C ARG A 28 5.98 -2.44 2.39
N ARG A 29 5.75 -1.51 3.32
CA ARG A 29 6.78 -0.60 3.81
C ARG A 29 7.01 -0.80 5.29
N SER A 30 8.24 -0.52 5.72
CA SER A 30 8.50 -0.32 7.14
C SER A 30 7.70 0.91 7.62
N TYR A 31 7.42 0.97 8.91
CA TYR A 31 6.72 2.11 9.49
C TYR A 31 7.41 3.44 9.19
N ALA A 32 8.74 3.50 9.32
CA ALA A 32 9.51 4.71 9.04
C ALA A 32 9.39 5.16 7.58
N ALA A 33 9.44 4.23 6.62
CA ALA A 33 9.25 4.54 5.21
C ALA A 33 7.81 5.00 4.91
N GLN A 34 6.81 4.37 5.55
CA GLN A 34 5.41 4.79 5.42
C GLN A 34 5.18 6.21 5.98
N GLN A 35 5.79 6.54 7.12
CA GLN A 35 5.71 7.87 7.72
C GLN A 35 6.37 8.92 6.82
N GLN A 36 7.54 8.62 6.26
CA GLN A 36 8.23 9.51 5.33
C GLN A 36 7.37 9.78 4.09
N LEU A 37 6.83 8.73 3.45
CA LEU A 37 5.93 8.87 2.31
C LEU A 37 4.68 9.69 2.66
N THR A 38 4.11 9.48 3.85
CA THR A 38 2.96 10.26 4.34
C THR A 38 3.30 11.75 4.40
N LEU A 39 4.46 12.12 4.95
CA LEU A 39 4.92 13.51 5.03
C LEU A 39 5.18 14.11 3.64
N GLU A 40 5.80 13.36 2.74
CA GLU A 40 6.04 13.78 1.35
C GLU A 40 4.74 14.07 0.62
N LEU A 41 3.75 13.18 0.73
CA LEU A 41 2.44 13.39 0.12
C LEU A 41 1.67 14.57 0.72
N LEU A 42 1.80 14.82 2.02
CA LEU A 42 1.17 15.96 2.69
C LEU A 42 1.78 17.31 2.30
N ASN A 43 3.04 17.33 1.86
CA ASN A 43 3.70 18.52 1.32
C ASN A 43 3.30 18.85 -0.12
N LEU A 44 2.50 17.99 -0.77
CA LEU A 44 1.97 18.23 -2.11
C LEU A 44 0.55 18.77 -2.01
N ASP A 45 0.29 19.88 -2.70
CA ASP A 45 -0.92 20.69 -2.53
C ASP A 45 -2.14 20.07 -3.23
N THR A 46 -1.91 19.34 -4.32
CA THR A 46 -2.98 18.84 -5.18
C THR A 46 -3.01 17.32 -5.28
N PHE A 47 -4.20 16.77 -5.55
CA PHE A 47 -4.37 15.35 -5.89
C PHE A 47 -3.50 14.94 -7.09
N ALA A 48 -3.38 15.82 -8.09
CA ALA A 48 -2.59 15.57 -9.30
C ALA A 48 -1.09 15.41 -8.98
N GLU A 49 -0.54 16.28 -8.13
CA GLU A 49 0.85 16.19 -7.67
C GLU A 49 1.09 14.94 -6.84
N ARG A 50 0.21 14.64 -5.87
CA ARG A 50 0.29 13.42 -5.06
C ARG A 50 0.26 12.16 -5.90
N LEU A 51 -0.68 12.09 -6.85
CA LEU A 51 -0.78 10.95 -7.75
C LEU A 51 0.44 10.86 -8.66
N THR A 52 0.97 11.99 -9.13
CA THR A 52 2.20 12.02 -9.95
C THR A 52 3.39 11.51 -9.17
N TYR A 53 3.56 11.95 -7.93
CA TYR A 53 4.60 11.46 -7.04
C TYR A 53 4.54 9.94 -6.87
N LEU A 54 3.36 9.40 -6.59
CA LEU A 54 3.17 7.94 -6.42
C LEU A 54 3.54 7.15 -7.67
N PHE A 55 3.17 7.64 -8.86
CA PHE A 55 3.54 6.99 -10.11
C PHE A 55 5.04 7.00 -10.37
N ASP A 56 5.69 8.12 -10.05
CA ASP A 56 7.07 8.37 -10.43
C ASP A 56 8.07 7.78 -9.42
N HIS A 57 7.65 7.58 -8.16
CA HIS A 57 8.51 7.12 -7.07
C HIS A 57 8.07 5.80 -6.39
N GLU A 58 6.76 5.53 -6.32
CA GLU A 58 6.20 4.47 -5.46
C GLU A 58 5.58 3.29 -6.23
N SER A 59 5.74 3.26 -7.56
CA SER A 59 5.13 2.25 -8.44
C SER A 59 6.02 1.04 -8.74
N THR A 60 7.17 0.90 -8.09
CA THR A 60 8.03 -0.28 -8.29
C THR A 60 7.38 -1.52 -7.65
N TYR A 61 7.29 -2.61 -8.39
CA TYR A 61 6.82 -3.89 -7.90
C TYR A 61 7.77 -5.02 -8.32
N TYR A 62 7.67 -6.15 -7.61
CA TYR A 62 8.58 -7.28 -7.75
C TYR A 62 7.78 -8.54 -7.99
N VAL A 63 8.33 -9.44 -8.81
CA VAL A 63 7.71 -10.73 -9.10
C VAL A 63 8.75 -11.84 -9.03
N LEU A 64 8.29 -13.03 -8.64
CA LEU A 64 9.03 -14.28 -8.71
C LEU A 64 8.16 -15.27 -9.48
N ASP A 65 8.66 -15.78 -10.61
CA ASP A 65 7.96 -16.73 -11.48
C ASP A 65 6.53 -16.29 -11.88
N GLY A 66 6.33 -14.97 -12.03
CA GLY A 66 5.07 -14.36 -12.43
C GLY A 66 4.16 -13.93 -11.27
N GLU A 67 4.47 -14.31 -10.03
CA GLU A 67 3.69 -13.96 -8.84
C GLU A 67 4.25 -12.74 -8.13
N PRO A 68 3.42 -11.79 -7.63
CA PRO A 68 3.90 -10.65 -6.85
C PRO A 68 4.63 -11.07 -5.57
N VAL A 69 5.77 -10.46 -5.31
CA VAL A 69 6.47 -10.53 -4.02
C VAL A 69 6.34 -9.18 -3.33
N THR A 70 5.69 -9.16 -2.17
CA THR A 70 5.36 -7.91 -1.47
C THR A 70 6.05 -7.74 -0.13
N ASP A 71 6.70 -8.79 0.40
CA ASP A 71 7.45 -8.74 1.65
C ASP A 71 8.86 -8.13 1.42
N PRO A 72 9.20 -7.00 2.05
CA PRO A 72 10.50 -6.35 1.87
C PRO A 72 11.70 -7.23 2.23
N ASP A 73 11.60 -8.07 3.25
CA ASP A 73 12.71 -8.93 3.69
C ASP A 73 12.94 -10.05 2.66
N GLU A 74 11.86 -10.56 2.08
CA GLU A 74 11.93 -11.55 1.00
C GLU A 74 12.48 -10.93 -0.29
N ILE A 75 12.03 -9.73 -0.67
CA ILE A 75 12.55 -8.97 -1.81
C ILE A 75 14.06 -8.76 -1.65
N ALA A 76 14.51 -8.32 -0.48
CA ALA A 76 15.92 -8.07 -0.20
C ALA A 76 16.75 -9.35 -0.32
N ARG A 77 16.26 -10.47 0.21
CA ARG A 77 16.91 -11.78 0.10
C ARG A 77 17.00 -12.26 -1.35
N LEU A 78 15.87 -12.26 -2.08
CA LEU A 78 15.82 -12.70 -3.48
C LEU A 78 16.71 -11.85 -4.40
N ALA A 79 16.78 -10.55 -4.13
CA ALA A 79 17.68 -9.64 -4.84
C ALA A 79 19.15 -9.95 -4.55
N ALA A 80 19.51 -10.20 -3.28
CA ALA A 80 20.88 -10.52 -2.88
C ALA A 80 21.37 -11.87 -3.42
N ASP A 81 20.46 -12.85 -3.51
CA ASP A 81 20.75 -14.20 -3.98
C ASP A 81 20.70 -14.32 -5.52
N GLU A 82 20.41 -13.23 -6.25
CA GLU A 82 20.17 -13.22 -7.70
C GLU A 82 19.21 -14.34 -8.15
N ALA A 83 18.13 -14.53 -7.37
CA ALA A 83 17.23 -15.67 -7.52
C ALA A 83 16.69 -15.78 -8.96
N PRO A 84 16.83 -16.93 -9.65
CA PRO A 84 16.27 -17.12 -10.98
C PRO A 84 14.75 -16.86 -10.98
N GLY A 85 14.27 -16.11 -11.98
CA GLY A 85 12.85 -15.77 -12.09
C GLY A 85 12.42 -14.52 -11.30
N PHE A 86 13.27 -14.02 -10.38
CA PHE A 86 13.02 -12.77 -9.67
C PHE A 86 13.28 -11.54 -10.56
N ARG A 87 12.30 -10.63 -10.63
CA ARG A 87 12.37 -9.42 -11.47
C ARG A 87 11.67 -8.25 -10.82
N SER A 88 12.10 -7.04 -11.16
CA SER A 88 11.43 -5.79 -10.80
C SER A 88 10.88 -5.08 -12.03
N PHE A 89 9.79 -4.35 -11.82
CA PHE A 89 9.08 -3.59 -12.84
C PHE A 89 8.54 -2.30 -12.24
N VAL A 90 8.15 -1.35 -13.09
CA VAL A 90 7.45 -0.12 -12.67
C VAL A 90 6.03 -0.18 -13.19
N ALA A 91 5.05 -0.13 -12.29
CA ALA A 91 3.62 -0.24 -12.61
C ALA A 91 3.17 0.91 -13.54
N PRO A 92 2.79 0.61 -14.79
CA PRO A 92 2.27 1.60 -15.71
C PRO A 92 0.82 1.94 -15.38
N ALA A 93 0.35 3.08 -15.88
CA ALA A 93 -1.04 3.52 -15.69
C ALA A 93 -2.08 2.49 -16.16
N THR A 94 -1.76 1.64 -17.15
CA THR A 94 -2.64 0.56 -17.60
C THR A 94 -2.85 -0.52 -16.53
N LEU A 95 -1.77 -0.92 -15.86
CA LEU A 95 -1.81 -1.91 -14.79
C LEU A 95 -2.57 -1.36 -13.58
N VAL A 96 -2.26 -0.13 -13.16
CA VAL A 96 -2.97 0.55 -12.06
C VAL A 96 -4.46 0.67 -12.36
N ALA A 97 -4.83 1.08 -13.58
CA ALA A 97 -6.24 1.18 -13.99
C ALA A 97 -6.98 -0.15 -13.88
N ARG A 98 -6.35 -1.25 -14.36
CA ARG A 98 -6.94 -2.59 -14.29
C ARG A 98 -7.10 -3.06 -12.85
N TRP A 99 -6.07 -2.87 -12.01
CA TRP A 99 -6.13 -3.24 -10.61
C TRP A 99 -7.23 -2.46 -9.88
N VAL A 100 -7.29 -1.14 -10.06
CA VAL A 100 -8.29 -0.28 -9.43
C VAL A 100 -9.69 -0.66 -9.88
N GLN A 101 -9.89 -0.98 -11.16
CA GLN A 101 -11.17 -1.46 -11.66
C GLN A 101 -11.57 -2.79 -11.03
N ALA A 102 -10.65 -3.75 -10.95
CA ALA A 102 -10.92 -5.03 -10.27
C ALA A 102 -11.24 -4.83 -8.78
N ARG A 103 -10.52 -3.93 -8.11
CA ARG A 103 -10.69 -3.65 -6.67
C ARG A 103 -11.97 -2.90 -6.32
N SER A 104 -12.33 -1.90 -7.12
CA SER A 104 -13.46 -1.00 -6.85
C SER A 104 -14.75 -1.39 -7.55
N GLY A 105 -14.68 -2.22 -8.60
CA GLY A 105 -15.78 -2.48 -9.52
C GLY A 105 -16.09 -1.32 -10.48
N GLU A 106 -15.39 -0.19 -10.36
CA GLU A 106 -15.61 1.01 -11.18
C GLU A 106 -14.66 1.03 -12.38
N THR A 107 -15.20 1.33 -13.56
CA THR A 107 -14.35 1.48 -14.75
C THR A 107 -13.41 2.67 -14.59
N LEU A 108 -12.11 2.41 -14.72
CA LEU A 108 -11.06 3.43 -14.77
C LEU A 108 -10.20 3.19 -16.01
N THR A 109 -10.10 4.20 -16.88
CA THR A 109 -9.27 4.09 -18.08
C THR A 109 -7.87 4.67 -17.85
N LYS A 110 -6.89 4.18 -18.61
CA LYS A 110 -5.54 4.76 -18.65
C LYS A 110 -5.57 6.28 -18.90
N GLN A 111 -6.43 6.73 -19.82
CA GLN A 111 -6.56 8.15 -20.15
C GLN A 111 -7.10 8.97 -18.96
N ALA A 112 -8.03 8.41 -18.18
CA ALA A 112 -8.53 9.07 -16.98
C ALA A 112 -7.40 9.27 -15.95
N LEU A 113 -6.54 8.27 -15.75
CA LEU A 113 -5.35 8.40 -14.89
C LEU A 113 -4.39 9.48 -15.38
N HIS A 114 -4.12 9.55 -16.69
CA HIS A 114 -3.29 10.63 -17.24
C HIS A 114 -3.93 12.01 -17.04
N ASN A 115 -5.24 12.13 -17.21
CA ASN A 115 -5.97 13.38 -16.96
C ASN A 115 -5.93 13.79 -15.47
N PHE A 116 -5.98 12.81 -14.57
CA PHE A 116 -5.82 13.02 -13.13
C PHE A 116 -4.40 13.51 -12.79
N LYS A 117 -3.36 12.82 -13.28
CA LYS A 117 -1.95 13.24 -13.11
C LYS A 117 -1.71 14.65 -13.66
N GLY A 118 -2.29 14.98 -14.81
CA GLY A 118 -2.15 16.29 -15.42
C GLY A 118 -3.01 17.40 -14.81
N GLY A 119 -3.80 17.12 -13.76
CA GLY A 119 -4.71 18.11 -13.15
C GLY A 119 -5.85 18.56 -14.07
N VAL A 120 -6.04 17.90 -15.22
CA VAL A 120 -7.07 18.23 -16.22
C VAL A 120 -8.47 17.94 -15.69
N ARG A 121 -8.59 16.90 -14.85
CA ARG A 121 -9.85 16.48 -14.23
C ARG A 121 -9.62 16.05 -12.79
N ALA A 122 -10.51 16.46 -11.89
CA ALA A 122 -10.54 15.92 -10.54
C ALA A 122 -11.20 14.53 -10.50
N ASN A 123 -10.70 13.63 -9.66
CA ASN A 123 -11.43 12.40 -9.35
C ASN A 123 -12.63 12.75 -8.46
N THR A 124 -13.84 12.41 -8.91
CA THR A 124 -15.09 12.65 -8.18
C THR A 124 -15.69 11.39 -7.57
N ARG A 125 -15.02 10.24 -7.71
CA ARG A 125 -15.50 8.92 -7.28
C ARG A 125 -14.65 8.45 -6.09
N PRO A 126 -15.20 8.44 -4.86
CA PRO A 126 -14.48 8.01 -3.67
C PRO A 126 -13.93 6.58 -3.79
N GLN A 127 -14.71 5.65 -4.37
CA GLN A 127 -14.30 4.25 -4.54
C GLN A 127 -13.02 4.10 -5.38
N ILE A 128 -12.86 4.94 -6.42
CA ILE A 128 -11.65 4.97 -7.23
C ILE A 128 -10.48 5.55 -6.42
N ASN A 129 -10.72 6.57 -5.61
CA ASN A 129 -9.70 7.17 -4.78
C ASN A 129 -9.18 6.20 -3.71
N ASP A 130 -10.10 5.51 -3.05
CA ASP A 130 -9.79 4.55 -2.00
C ASP A 130 -9.02 3.37 -2.59
N ALA A 131 -9.47 2.82 -3.72
CA ALA A 131 -8.71 1.79 -4.44
C ALA A 131 -7.35 2.29 -4.95
N LEU A 132 -7.23 3.53 -5.45
CA LEU A 132 -5.92 4.09 -5.79
C LEU A 132 -4.99 4.10 -4.58
N ALA A 133 -5.46 4.57 -3.43
CA ALA A 133 -4.66 4.57 -2.21
C ALA A 133 -4.26 3.16 -1.75
N GLU A 134 -5.19 2.20 -1.82
CA GLU A 134 -4.91 0.80 -1.53
C GLU A 134 -3.85 0.21 -2.47
N PHE A 135 -3.88 0.56 -3.76
CA PHE A 135 -2.85 0.14 -4.71
C PHE A 135 -1.45 0.54 -4.24
N TRP A 136 -1.23 1.79 -3.82
CA TRP A 136 0.09 2.19 -3.29
C TRP A 136 0.30 1.86 -1.82
N ARG A 137 -0.63 1.14 -1.19
CA ARG A 137 -0.59 0.82 0.23
C ARG A 137 -0.46 2.07 1.12
N ILE A 138 -1.30 3.07 0.87
CA ILE A 138 -1.37 4.31 1.67
C ILE A 138 -2.78 4.52 2.21
N HIS A 139 -2.90 5.36 3.24
CA HIS A 139 -4.22 5.72 3.79
C HIS A 139 -5.01 6.55 2.77
N HIS A 140 -6.25 6.16 2.45
CA HIS A 140 -7.10 6.79 1.41
C HIS A 140 -7.23 8.31 1.49
N LYS A 141 -7.30 8.84 2.72
CA LYS A 141 -7.31 10.29 2.98
C LYS A 141 -6.10 11.08 2.47
N LEU A 142 -4.96 10.43 2.21
CA LEU A 142 -3.80 11.13 1.65
C LEU A 142 -4.04 11.60 0.22
N LEU A 143 -4.97 10.99 -0.50
CA LEU A 143 -5.32 11.44 -1.85
C LEU A 143 -6.41 12.53 -1.85
N TYR A 144 -7.05 12.81 -0.71
CA TYR A 144 -8.03 13.89 -0.60
C TYR A 144 -7.32 15.23 -0.26
N PRO A 145 -7.33 16.23 -1.16
CA PRO A 145 -6.60 17.49 -0.94
C PRO A 145 -7.18 18.34 0.19
N ASN A 146 -8.45 18.12 0.55
CA ASN A 146 -9.13 18.82 1.64
C ASN A 146 -8.87 18.23 3.03
N VAL A 147 -8.07 17.16 3.15
CA VAL A 147 -7.73 16.57 4.44
C VAL A 147 -6.54 17.31 5.03
N PRO A 148 -6.66 17.90 6.24
CA PRO A 148 -5.56 18.61 6.87
C PRO A 148 -4.46 17.64 7.33
N ALA A 149 -3.20 18.09 7.28
CA ALA A 149 -2.05 17.31 7.75
C ALA A 149 -2.20 16.82 9.20
N ALA A 150 -2.88 17.62 10.06
CA ALA A 150 -3.20 17.25 11.44
C ALA A 150 -4.02 15.94 11.58
N ALA A 151 -4.65 15.45 10.51
CA ALA A 151 -5.32 14.15 10.51
C ALA A 151 -4.35 12.95 10.58
N PHE A 152 -3.07 13.18 10.32
CA PHE A 152 -1.99 12.21 10.26
C PHE A 152 -0.92 12.44 11.35
N GLU A 153 -1.17 13.33 12.31
CA GLU A 153 -0.31 13.49 13.47
C GLU A 153 -0.19 12.17 14.24
N LEU A 154 1.04 11.86 14.65
CA LEU A 154 1.32 10.65 15.42
C LEU A 154 0.81 10.79 16.86
N PRO A 155 0.40 9.67 17.49
CA PRO A 155 -0.01 9.68 18.89
C PRO A 155 1.19 10.02 19.76
N HIS A 156 0.96 10.84 20.79
CA HIS A 156 1.99 11.16 21.77
C HIS A 156 2.30 9.96 22.67
N ASP A 157 1.26 9.19 23.04
CA ASP A 157 1.38 8.01 23.86
C ASP A 157 2.16 6.89 23.15
N GLU A 158 3.05 6.23 23.88
CA GLU A 158 3.93 5.18 23.33
C GLU A 158 3.17 3.90 22.99
N THR A 159 2.15 3.54 23.76
CA THR A 159 1.32 2.35 23.50
C THR A 159 0.50 2.55 22.24
N ASP A 160 -0.13 3.71 22.07
CA ASP A 160 -0.91 4.04 20.88
C ASP A 160 -0.04 4.10 19.63
N ARG A 161 1.17 4.67 19.75
CA ARG A 161 2.16 4.71 18.68
C ARG A 161 2.59 3.30 18.29
N ARG A 162 2.87 2.43 19.27
CA ARG A 162 3.26 1.05 19.01
C ARG A 162 2.15 0.23 18.36
N ALA A 163 0.91 0.44 18.76
CA ALA A 163 -0.25 -0.16 18.10
C ALA A 163 -0.36 0.30 16.64
N HIS A 164 -0.19 1.59 16.37
CA HIS A 164 -0.20 2.14 15.01
C HIS A 164 0.93 1.59 14.12
N GLU A 165 2.14 1.47 14.67
CA GLU A 165 3.28 0.84 14.00
C GLU A 165 2.95 -0.59 13.57
N LEU A 166 2.49 -1.41 14.52
CA LEU A 166 2.15 -2.81 14.27
C LEU A 166 1.03 -2.93 13.22
N MET A 167 0.00 -2.07 13.30
CA MET A 167 -1.08 -2.03 12.32
C MET A 167 -0.60 -1.67 10.92
N THR A 168 0.32 -0.72 10.81
CA THR A 168 0.94 -0.36 9.53
C THR A 168 1.73 -1.53 8.95
N GLU A 169 2.52 -2.22 9.77
CA GLU A 169 3.39 -3.32 9.34
C GLU A 169 2.64 -4.54 8.76
N PHE A 170 1.44 -4.87 9.27
CA PHE A 170 0.63 -5.96 8.69
C PHE A 170 -0.34 -5.51 7.58
N GLY A 171 -0.39 -4.21 7.25
CA GLY A 171 -1.20 -3.67 6.15
C GLY A 171 -2.56 -3.07 6.55
N GLY A 172 -2.75 -2.72 7.82
CA GLY A 172 -3.93 -2.01 8.33
C GLY A 172 -3.96 -0.52 7.96
N LEU A 173 -3.94 -0.21 6.66
CA LEU A 173 -3.72 1.14 6.12
C LEU A 173 -4.89 2.12 6.31
N ASP A 174 -6.10 1.61 6.53
CA ASP A 174 -7.30 2.43 6.81
C ASP A 174 -7.42 2.89 8.27
N VAL A 175 -6.50 2.43 9.13
CA VAL A 175 -6.49 2.76 10.54
C VAL A 175 -5.46 3.84 10.80
N ASN A 176 -5.90 5.09 10.92
CA ASN A 176 -5.01 6.18 11.30
C ASN A 176 -4.72 6.20 12.80
N ALA A 177 -3.56 6.73 13.15
CA ALA A 177 -3.06 6.80 14.52
C ALA A 177 -4.02 7.52 15.49
N ARG A 178 -4.69 8.58 15.02
CA ARG A 178 -5.68 9.32 15.80
C ARG A 178 -6.91 8.48 16.18
N ARG A 179 -7.37 7.57 15.31
CA ARG A 179 -8.46 6.63 15.64
C ARG A 179 -8.03 5.63 16.69
N ILE A 180 -6.81 5.09 16.57
CA ILE A 180 -6.25 4.17 17.58
C ILE A 180 -6.23 4.86 18.94
N ALA A 181 -5.65 6.06 19.03
CA ALA A 181 -5.63 6.84 20.26
C ALA A 181 -7.04 7.09 20.81
N SER A 182 -8.00 7.45 19.94
CA SER A 182 -9.41 7.63 20.36
C SER A 182 -10.09 6.35 20.84
N TYR A 183 -9.74 5.18 20.31
CA TYR A 183 -10.31 3.90 20.76
C TYR A 183 -9.68 3.40 22.06
N LEU A 184 -8.43 3.77 22.30
CA LEU A 184 -7.69 3.42 23.51
C LEU A 184 -7.84 4.46 24.62
N ASP A 185 -8.40 5.63 24.30
CA ASP A 185 -8.73 6.66 25.28
C ASP A 185 -9.73 6.13 26.32
N GLY A 186 -9.38 6.27 27.59
CA GLY A 186 -10.16 5.72 28.71
C GLY A 186 -10.09 4.21 28.93
N ALA A 187 -9.40 3.43 28.07
CA ALA A 187 -9.17 2.01 28.30
C ALA A 187 -8.17 1.78 29.45
N HIS A 188 -8.35 0.70 30.22
CA HIS A 188 -7.39 0.33 31.25
C HIS A 188 -6.06 -0.13 30.61
N GLU A 189 -4.94 0.23 31.24
CA GLU A 189 -3.59 -0.12 30.74
C GLU A 189 -3.40 -1.63 30.51
N ALA A 190 -4.02 -2.47 31.33
CA ALA A 190 -3.98 -3.93 31.15
C ALA A 190 -4.59 -4.36 29.80
N ASP A 191 -5.69 -3.74 29.38
CA ASP A 191 -6.38 -4.06 28.13
C ASP A 191 -5.58 -3.55 26.93
N LYS A 192 -4.98 -2.36 27.04
CA LYS A 192 -4.07 -1.82 26.02
C LYS A 192 -2.87 -2.74 25.78
N GLN A 193 -2.24 -3.20 26.86
CA GLN A 193 -1.11 -4.14 26.80
C GLN A 193 -1.52 -5.51 26.23
N GLN A 194 -2.74 -5.96 26.51
CA GLN A 194 -3.29 -7.19 25.92
C GLN A 194 -3.50 -7.04 24.40
N LEU A 195 -4.05 -5.91 23.94
CA LEU A 195 -4.18 -5.61 22.52
C LEU A 195 -2.81 -5.60 21.84
N LEU A 196 -1.80 -4.94 22.42
CA LEU A 196 -0.44 -4.94 21.86
C LEU A 196 0.10 -6.35 21.68
N LYS A 197 -0.02 -7.23 22.70
CA LYS A 197 0.42 -8.62 22.60
C LYS A 197 -0.27 -9.38 21.46
N VAL A 198 -1.55 -9.11 21.22
CA VAL A 198 -2.30 -9.69 20.09
C VAL A 198 -1.74 -9.16 18.76
N LEU A 199 -1.57 -7.85 18.62
CA LEU A 199 -1.02 -7.22 17.41
C LEU A 199 0.41 -7.71 17.11
N GLU A 200 1.27 -7.82 18.12
CA GLU A 200 2.64 -8.36 18.00
C GLU A 200 2.66 -9.83 17.57
N ARG A 201 1.70 -10.62 18.07
CA ARG A 201 1.56 -12.03 17.65
C ARG A 201 1.09 -12.12 16.19
N ILE A 202 0.15 -11.28 15.78
CA ILE A 202 -0.31 -11.20 14.39
C ILE A 202 0.85 -10.78 13.49
N ALA A 203 1.58 -9.72 13.85
CA ALA A 203 2.74 -9.22 13.11
C ALA A 203 3.82 -10.31 12.94
N ARG A 204 4.16 -11.03 14.02
CA ARG A 204 5.11 -12.16 13.94
C ARG A 204 4.63 -13.28 13.01
N THR A 205 3.34 -13.63 13.08
CA THR A 205 2.77 -14.68 12.22
C THR A 205 2.82 -14.26 10.76
N ALA A 206 2.45 -13.01 10.46
CA ALA A 206 2.47 -12.45 9.11
C ALA A 206 3.88 -12.49 8.48
N ARG A 207 4.92 -12.17 9.26
CA ARG A 207 6.33 -12.29 8.84
C ARG A 207 6.75 -13.77 8.67
N GLY A 208 6.24 -14.66 9.51
CA GLY A 208 6.56 -16.09 9.47
C GLY A 208 5.90 -16.85 8.32
N THR A 209 4.73 -16.43 7.85
CA THR A 209 4.01 -17.09 6.74
C THR A 209 4.66 -16.89 5.36
N GLY A 210 5.62 -15.98 5.21
CA GLY A 210 6.49 -15.91 4.04
C GLY A 210 7.52 -17.04 3.96
N HIS A 211 7.63 -17.89 4.99
CA HIS A 211 8.64 -18.97 5.08
C HIS A 211 8.06 -20.39 5.02
N GLY A 212 6.78 -20.57 4.67
CA GLY A 212 6.21 -21.90 4.55
C GLY A 212 4.86 -21.90 3.86
N ARG A 213 4.85 -22.14 2.55
CA ARG A 213 3.73 -22.82 1.92
C ARG A 213 4.07 -24.31 1.81
N PRO A 214 3.25 -25.22 2.37
CA PRO A 214 3.34 -26.62 2.04
C PRO A 214 2.94 -26.81 0.57
N SER A 215 3.62 -27.75 -0.06
CA SER A 215 3.49 -28.21 -1.44
C SER A 215 2.08 -28.65 -1.82
#